data_AF-N9KRF1-F1
#
_entry.id   AF-N9KRF1-F1
#
_cell.length_a   1.000
_cell.length_b   1.000
_cell.length_c   1.000
_cell.angle_alpha   90.00
_cell.angle_beta   90.00
_cell.angle_gamma   90.00
#
_symmetry.space_group_name_H-M   'P 1'
#
loop_
_entity.id
_entity.type
_entity.pdbx_description
1 polymer ?
#
loop_
_entity_poly.entity_id
_entity_poly.type
_entity_poly.pdbx_seq_one_letter_code
_entity_poly.pdbx_strand_id
1 'polypeptide(L)'
;MIKKFSLFSAFALSLAVSVSPSVMASELTVDENNTIVKEDIASAQVMAEVCPAMIGQNAKLDSIIQTLIQSYLADYSDKGMSYQKLQADSEYKSLLEEARQGAKQTSTDEQKTVCEEILDYQG
;
A
#
# COMPACT_ATOMS: atom_id res chain seq x y z
N MET A 1 -50.36 19.94 -34.38
CA MET A 1 -50.46 19.02 -35.54
C MET A 1 -49.45 17.92 -35.39
N ILE A 2 -49.91 16.66 -35.42
CA ILE A 2 -49.10 15.45 -35.30
C ILE A 2 -48.35 15.22 -36.61
N LYS A 3 -47.06 14.85 -36.58
CA LYS A 3 -46.42 14.19 -37.72
C LYS A 3 -45.44 13.11 -37.26
N LYS A 4 -45.77 11.89 -37.67
CA LYS A 4 -45.04 10.63 -37.44
C LYS A 4 -43.67 10.68 -38.11
N PHE A 5 -42.65 10.12 -37.45
CA PHE A 5 -41.47 9.60 -38.15
C PHE A 5 -41.13 8.22 -37.58
N SER A 6 -41.46 7.22 -38.38
CA SER A 6 -40.97 5.85 -38.29
C SER A 6 -39.68 5.80 -39.10
N LEU A 7 -38.54 5.48 -38.50
CA LEU A 7 -37.35 5.02 -39.23
C LEU A 7 -36.59 3.98 -38.41
N PHE A 8 -36.52 2.80 -39.01
CA PHE A 8 -35.56 1.73 -38.77
C PHE A 8 -34.13 2.28 -38.61
N SER A 9 -33.40 1.82 -37.59
CA SER A 9 -31.96 1.61 -37.71
C SER A 9 -31.50 0.65 -36.61
N ALA A 10 -31.43 -0.64 -36.93
CA ALA A 10 -30.75 -1.62 -36.11
C ALA A 10 -29.25 -1.50 -36.39
N PHE A 11 -28.52 -0.82 -35.50
CA PHE A 11 -27.06 -0.78 -35.54
C PHE A 11 -26.52 -1.92 -34.68
N ALA A 12 -26.29 -3.08 -35.31
CA ALA A 12 -25.60 -4.19 -34.66
C ALA A 12 -24.10 -3.85 -34.57
N LEU A 13 -23.64 -3.51 -33.36
CA LEU A 13 -22.24 -3.22 -33.07
C LEU A 13 -21.49 -4.55 -32.86
N SER A 14 -20.78 -5.02 -33.87
CA SER A 14 -19.92 -6.20 -33.78
C SER A 14 -18.66 -5.85 -32.97
N LEU A 15 -18.59 -6.27 -31.71
CA LEU A 15 -17.39 -6.14 -30.88
C LEU A 15 -16.35 -7.18 -31.34
N ALA A 16 -15.31 -6.73 -32.03
CA ALA A 16 -14.12 -7.54 -32.25
C ALA A 16 -13.33 -7.60 -30.94
N VAL A 17 -13.42 -8.73 -30.23
CA VAL A 17 -12.59 -9.01 -29.04
C VAL A 17 -11.17 -9.27 -29.51
N SER A 18 -10.32 -8.25 -29.47
CA SER A 18 -8.88 -8.41 -29.55
C SER A 18 -8.40 -9.09 -28.27
N VAL A 19 -7.98 -10.35 -28.38
CA VAL A 19 -7.41 -11.10 -27.26
C VAL A 19 -6.00 -10.54 -27.01
N SER A 20 -5.85 -9.71 -25.98
CA SER A 20 -4.54 -9.28 -25.51
C SER A 20 -3.74 -10.48 -25.01
N PRO A 21 -2.41 -10.56 -25.24
CA PRO A 21 -1.60 -11.58 -24.63
C PRO A 21 -1.72 -11.45 -23.10
N SER A 22 -2.09 -12.55 -22.46
CA SER A 22 -2.17 -12.67 -21.00
C SER A 22 -0.84 -12.27 -20.38
N VAL A 23 -0.85 -11.22 -19.56
CA VAL A 23 0.27 -10.89 -18.67
C VAL A 23 0.44 -12.06 -17.71
N MET A 24 1.47 -12.89 -17.92
CA MET A 24 1.84 -13.92 -16.97
C MET A 24 2.54 -13.20 -15.81
N ALA A 25 1.90 -13.12 -14.65
CA ALA A 25 2.54 -12.65 -13.44
C ALA A 25 3.64 -13.66 -13.07
N SER A 26 4.91 -13.30 -13.24
CA SER A 26 6.04 -14.10 -12.75
C SER A 26 6.03 -14.13 -11.22
N GLU A 27 6.37 -15.27 -10.65
CA GLU A 27 6.61 -15.40 -9.21
C GLU A 27 7.77 -14.51 -8.76
N LEU A 28 7.60 -13.83 -7.62
CA LEU A 28 8.59 -12.90 -7.09
C LEU A 28 9.83 -13.66 -6.62
N THR A 29 11.03 -13.13 -6.88
CA THR A 29 12.25 -13.68 -6.28
C THR A 29 12.27 -13.44 -4.77
N VAL A 30 13.09 -14.22 -4.05
CA VAL A 30 13.24 -14.06 -2.59
C VAL A 30 13.75 -12.67 -2.22
N ASP A 31 14.68 -12.12 -3.01
CA ASP A 31 15.25 -10.81 -2.76
C ASP A 31 14.22 -9.71 -2.99
N GLU A 32 13.46 -9.77 -4.10
CA GLU A 32 12.35 -8.84 -4.35
C GLU A 32 11.31 -8.92 -3.22
N ASN A 33 10.97 -10.12 -2.74
CA ASN A 33 10.02 -10.28 -1.64
C ASN A 33 10.54 -9.67 -0.35
N ASN A 34 11.82 -9.86 -0.05
CA ASN A 34 12.46 -9.24 1.10
C ASN A 34 12.49 -7.71 1.00
N THR A 35 12.72 -7.15 -0.20
CA THR A 35 12.64 -5.70 -0.43
C THR A 35 11.22 -5.18 -0.19
N ILE A 36 10.17 -5.86 -0.67
CA ILE A 36 8.77 -5.50 -0.39
C ILE A 36 8.50 -5.52 1.12
N VAL A 37 8.94 -6.57 1.82
CA VAL A 37 8.79 -6.62 3.29
C VAL A 37 9.50 -5.44 3.98
N LYS A 38 10.68 -5.02 3.50
CA LYS A 38 11.38 -3.84 4.03
C LYS A 38 10.58 -2.56 3.77
N GLU A 39 10.00 -2.40 2.58
CA GLU A 39 9.15 -1.25 2.20
C GLU A 39 7.89 -1.17 3.07
N ASP A 40 7.23 -2.30 3.33
CA ASP A 40 6.03 -2.37 4.17
C ASP A 40 6.35 -2.01 5.63
N ILE A 41 7.46 -2.53 6.16
CA ILE A 41 7.93 -2.19 7.52
C ILE A 41 8.36 -0.71 7.59
N ALA A 42 9.00 -0.18 6.55
CA ALA A 42 9.35 1.24 6.48
C ALA A 42 8.10 2.13 6.49
N SER A 43 7.07 1.77 5.72
CA SER A 43 5.79 2.47 5.68
C SER A 43 5.10 2.44 7.04
N ALA A 44 5.02 1.28 7.70
CA ALA A 44 4.46 1.14 9.04
C ALA A 44 5.23 1.99 10.08
N GLN A 45 6.56 2.05 9.98
CA GLN A 45 7.37 2.93 10.83
C GLN A 45 7.06 4.40 10.58
N VAL A 46 6.93 4.84 9.32
CA VAL A 46 6.59 6.23 9.00
C VAL A 46 5.21 6.61 9.57
N MET A 47 4.25 5.69 9.58
CA MET A 47 2.98 5.93 10.27
C MET A 47 3.19 6.19 11.77
N ALA A 48 4.12 5.49 12.42
CA ALA A 48 4.45 5.73 13.83
C ALA A 48 5.08 7.11 14.06
N GLU A 49 5.83 7.60 13.08
CA GLU A 49 6.50 8.90 13.13
C GLU A 49 5.53 10.05 12.85
N VAL A 50 4.57 9.85 11.96
CA VAL A 50 3.68 10.90 11.44
C VAL A 50 2.36 10.98 12.20
N CYS A 51 1.69 9.84 12.42
CA CYS A 51 0.32 9.83 12.93
C CYS A 51 0.14 10.43 14.32
N PRO A 52 1.09 10.32 15.28
CA PRO A 52 0.95 10.98 16.58
C PRO A 52 0.80 12.51 16.48
N ALA A 53 1.35 13.14 15.45
CA ALA A 53 1.18 14.57 15.21
C ALA A 53 -0.19 14.93 14.61
N MET A 54 -0.85 13.98 13.92
CA MET A 54 -2.13 14.20 13.24
C MET A 54 -3.35 13.88 14.11
N ILE A 55 -3.27 12.79 14.89
CA ILE A 55 -4.40 12.27 15.69
C ILE A 55 -4.11 12.24 17.21
N GLY A 56 -2.94 12.72 17.62
CA GLY A 56 -2.46 12.65 19.00
C GLY A 56 -1.81 11.31 19.35
N GLN A 57 -1.13 11.26 20.50
CA GLN A 57 -0.58 10.00 21.02
C GLN A 57 -1.72 9.00 21.28
N ASN A 58 -1.58 7.80 20.75
CA ASN A 58 -2.61 6.78 20.81
C ASN A 58 -1.98 5.39 20.97
N ALA A 59 -2.15 4.77 22.14
CA ALA A 59 -1.57 3.45 22.42
C ALA A 59 -2.14 2.35 21.49
N LYS A 60 -3.36 2.52 20.96
CA LYS A 60 -3.93 1.59 19.96
C LYS A 60 -3.14 1.66 18.66
N LEU A 61 -2.80 2.86 18.20
CA LEU A 61 -1.95 3.08 17.03
C LEU A 61 -0.60 2.39 17.22
N ASP A 62 0.07 2.64 18.34
CA ASP A 62 1.37 2.04 18.65
C ASP A 62 1.30 0.51 18.60
N SER A 63 0.25 -0.07 19.20
CA SER A 63 0.04 -1.52 19.19
C SER A 63 -0.22 -2.06 17.77
N ILE A 64 -1.04 -1.38 16.97
CA ILE A 64 -1.36 -1.82 15.59
C ILE A 64 -0.10 -1.79 14.73
N ILE A 65 0.70 -0.73 14.82
CA ILE A 65 1.94 -0.63 14.05
C ILE A 65 2.93 -1.72 14.45
N GLN A 66 3.08 -2.01 15.75
CA GLN A 66 3.91 -3.13 16.19
C GLN A 66 3.40 -4.46 15.63
N THR A 67 2.08 -4.70 15.64
CA THR A 67 1.49 -5.90 15.02
C THR A 67 1.80 -5.98 13.53
N LEU A 68 1.66 -4.89 12.78
CA LEU A 68 1.98 -4.84 11.35
C LEU A 68 3.45 -5.18 11.09
N ILE A 69 4.38 -4.54 11.82
CA ILE A 69 5.81 -4.80 11.69
C ILE A 69 6.12 -6.29 11.94
N GLN A 70 5.51 -6.89 12.97
CA GLN A 70 5.70 -8.33 13.24
C GLN A 70 5.09 -9.21 12.14
N SER A 71 3.92 -8.84 11.61
CA SER A 71 3.27 -9.54 10.51
C SER A 71 4.15 -9.55 9.26
N TYR A 72 4.67 -8.39 8.85
CA TYR A 72 5.55 -8.30 7.68
C TYR A 72 6.87 -9.05 7.90
N LEU A 73 7.47 -8.96 9.10
CA LEU A 73 8.68 -9.72 9.43
C LEU A 73 8.48 -11.23 9.34
N ALA A 74 7.27 -11.74 9.59
CA ALA A 74 6.97 -13.16 9.45
C ALA A 74 7.17 -13.66 8.01
N ASP A 75 7.00 -12.79 7.02
CA ASP A 75 7.15 -13.08 5.59
C ASP A 75 8.58 -12.87 5.08
N TYR A 76 9.46 -12.26 5.88
CA TYR A 76 10.88 -12.13 5.55
C TYR A 76 11.55 -13.51 5.46
N SER A 77 12.43 -13.72 4.47
CA SER A 77 12.99 -15.05 4.22
C SER A 77 13.97 -15.51 5.30
N ASP A 78 14.80 -14.59 5.83
CA ASP A 78 15.64 -14.85 7.01
C ASP A 78 14.80 -14.75 8.29
N LYS A 79 14.46 -15.90 8.88
CA LYS A 79 13.69 -15.98 10.14
C LYS A 79 14.45 -15.49 11.37
N GLY A 80 15.76 -15.22 11.25
CA GLY A 80 16.55 -14.55 12.26
C GLY A 80 16.52 -13.02 12.16
N MET A 81 15.85 -12.47 11.14
CA MET A 81 15.66 -11.03 10.99
C MET A 81 14.76 -10.51 12.11
N SER A 82 15.00 -9.27 12.52
CA SER A 82 14.18 -8.58 13.52
C SER A 82 14.10 -7.12 13.16
N TYR A 83 13.08 -6.44 13.68
CA TYR A 83 12.94 -5.01 13.47
C TYR A 83 14.20 -4.24 13.89
N GLN A 84 14.81 -4.60 15.03
CA GLN A 84 16.05 -3.99 15.49
C GLN A 84 17.23 -4.22 14.53
N LYS A 85 17.34 -5.40 13.91
CA LYS A 85 18.39 -5.67 12.91
C LYS A 85 18.14 -4.86 11.63
N LEU A 86 16.88 -4.73 11.19
CA LEU A 86 16.52 -3.91 10.04
C LEU A 86 16.92 -2.44 10.24
N GLN A 87 16.82 -1.89 11.45
CA GLN A 87 17.28 -0.52 11.73
C GLN A 87 18.77 -0.29 11.42
N ALA A 88 19.59 -1.35 11.34
CA ALA A 88 20.99 -1.26 10.95
C ALA A 88 21.23 -1.48 9.44
N ASP A 89 20.30 -2.12 8.74
CA ASP A 89 20.37 -2.46 7.31
C ASP A 89 20.37 -1.19 6.44
N SER A 90 21.28 -1.13 5.46
CA SER A 90 21.47 0.05 4.62
C SER A 90 20.36 0.26 3.61
N GLU A 91 19.83 -0.82 3.03
CA GLU A 91 18.71 -0.75 2.09
C GLU A 91 17.46 -0.29 2.81
N TYR A 92 17.17 -0.87 3.99
CA TYR A 92 16.04 -0.45 4.82
C TYR A 92 16.11 1.03 5.19
N LYS A 93 17.29 1.56 5.52
CA LYS A 93 17.45 3.01 5.79
C LYS A 93 17.12 3.88 4.59
N SER A 94 17.50 3.46 3.39
CA SER A 94 17.16 4.17 2.15
C SER A 94 15.65 4.14 1.91
N LEU A 95 15.02 2.96 1.99
CA LEU A 95 13.58 2.78 1.83
C LEU A 95 12.77 3.57 2.88
N LEU A 96 13.26 3.61 4.12
CA LEU A 96 12.66 4.40 5.19
C LEU A 96 12.72 5.91 4.90
N GLU A 97 13.84 6.39 4.34
CA GLU A 97 13.93 7.79 3.94
C GLU A 97 13.02 8.10 2.74
N GLU A 98 12.90 7.19 1.78
CA GLU A 98 11.95 7.31 0.66
C GLU A 98 10.50 7.35 1.16
N ALA A 99 10.12 6.47 2.08
CA ALA A 99 8.80 6.46 2.71
C ALA A 99 8.51 7.77 3.47
N ARG A 100 9.50 8.30 4.20
CA ARG A 100 9.39 9.62 4.87
C ARG A 100 9.21 10.75 3.87
N GLN A 101 9.90 10.71 2.74
CA GLN A 101 9.75 11.70 1.68
C GLN A 101 8.37 11.61 1.04
N GLY A 102 7.87 10.40 0.78
CA GLY A 102 6.51 10.15 0.30
C GLY A 102 5.47 10.76 1.23
N ALA A 103 5.55 10.47 2.54
CA ALA A 103 4.64 11.03 3.53
C ALA A 103 4.67 12.57 3.57
N LYS A 104 5.83 13.20 3.38
CA LYS A 104 5.95 14.67 3.31
C LYS A 104 5.28 15.28 2.08
N GLN A 105 5.13 14.50 1.00
CA GLN A 105 4.49 14.96 -0.24
C GLN A 105 2.96 14.81 -0.19
N THR A 106 2.43 14.03 0.74
CA THR A 106 1.00 13.87 1.01
C THR A 106 0.46 15.07 1.79
N SER A 107 -0.76 15.53 1.48
CA SER A 107 -1.34 16.65 2.23
C SER A 107 -1.63 16.24 3.69
N THR A 108 -1.65 17.21 4.61
CA THR A 108 -1.96 16.96 6.02
C THR A 108 -3.32 16.29 6.21
N ASP A 109 -4.33 16.67 5.41
CA ASP A 109 -5.68 16.10 5.50
C ASP A 109 -5.72 14.63 5.05
N GLU A 110 -4.97 14.29 4.00
CA GLU A 110 -4.79 12.90 3.56
C GLU A 110 -3.99 12.09 4.60
N GLN A 111 -2.90 12.63 5.13
CA GLN A 111 -2.13 11.98 6.20
C GLN A 111 -3.01 11.71 7.41
N LYS A 112 -3.83 12.67 7.82
CA LYS A 112 -4.77 12.51 8.93
C LYS A 112 -5.80 11.42 8.66
N THR A 113 -6.38 11.37 7.46
CA THR A 113 -7.34 10.34 7.07
C THR A 113 -6.74 8.95 7.19
N VAL A 114 -5.54 8.72 6.63
CA VAL A 114 -4.83 7.44 6.72
C VAL A 114 -4.53 7.06 8.19
N CYS A 115 -4.16 8.04 9.01
CA CYS A 115 -3.90 7.83 10.43
C CYS A 115 -5.17 7.52 11.26
N GLU A 116 -6.33 8.02 10.85
CA GLU A 116 -7.62 7.68 11.47
C GLU A 116 -8.06 6.28 11.02
N GLU A 117 -7.92 5.94 9.74
CA GLU A 117 -8.31 4.65 9.17
C GLU A 117 -7.54 3.47 9.78
N ILE A 118 -6.24 3.63 10.06
CA ILE A 118 -5.45 2.54 10.64
C ILE A 118 -5.94 2.15 12.04
N LEU A 119 -6.64 3.03 12.77
CA LEU A 119 -7.20 2.67 14.06
C LEU A 119 -8.27 1.58 13.94
N ASP A 120 -8.88 1.40 12.77
CA ASP A 120 -9.89 0.36 12.53
C ASP A 120 -9.29 -0.95 11.98
N TYR A 121 -7.96 -1.04 11.89
CA TYR A 121 -7.27 -2.26 11.48
C TYR A 121 -7.55 -3.42 12.45
N GLN A 122 -8.02 -4.53 11.88
CA GLN A 122 -8.26 -5.81 12.56
C GLN A 122 -7.26 -6.81 12.00
N GLY A 123 -5.99 -6.67 12.41
CA GLY A 123 -4.92 -7.63 12.09
C GLY A 123 -5.17 -9.01 12.65
#